data_AF-A0A1D6EK79-F1
#
_entry.id   AF-A0A1D6EK79-F1
#
_cell.length_a   1.000
_cell.length_b   1.000
_cell.length_c   1.000
_cell.angle_alpha   90.00
_cell.angle_beta   90.00
_cell.angle_gamma   90.00
#
_symmetry.space_group_name_H-M   'P 1'
#
loop_
_entity.id
_entity.type
_entity.pdbx_description
1 polymer ?
#
loop_
_entity_poly.entity_id
_entity_poly.type
_entity_poly.pdbx_seq_one_letter_code
_entity_poly.pdbx_strand_id
1 'polypeptide(L)'
;MLVVDPMKRITIREIREHDWFKILLPRYLTVPPPDSAQQVKKVDEETLREVLGMGYDKNLLVESIQKRLQNEATVAYYLLLDNRLRTTSGYLGAECQEAMDSSFSNIASYETPSSARGNRQQIFMESPVGLRPHLPAERKWALGLQSRAHPKEIMSEVLKALQELNVYWKKIGHYNMKCRWSPGFPAQIHNNHNFSAGSIETDSLSERLSLIKFEIQLYKTRDEKYLLDLQRVSGPQLLFLDLCAAFLTQLRVL
;
A
#
# COMPACT_ATOMS: atom_id res chain seq x y z
N MET A 1 -22.77 4.24 -3.45
CA MET A 1 -21.76 4.13 -4.53
C MET A 1 -21.46 5.45 -5.22
N LEU A 2 -22.45 6.24 -5.66
CA LEU A 2 -22.24 7.50 -6.39
C LEU A 2 -21.81 8.71 -5.51
N VAL A 3 -20.93 8.49 -4.53
CA VAL A 3 -20.38 9.58 -3.71
C VAL A 3 -19.32 10.33 -4.51
N VAL A 4 -19.45 11.65 -4.60
CA VAL A 4 -18.53 12.52 -5.36
C VAL A 4 -17.10 12.43 -4.81
N ASP A 5 -16.94 12.55 -3.50
CA ASP A 5 -15.65 12.39 -2.81
C ASP A 5 -15.21 10.91 -2.83
N PRO A 6 -14.09 10.56 -3.50
CA PRO A 6 -13.63 9.18 -3.59
C PRO A 6 -13.16 8.62 -2.24
N MET A 7 -12.74 9.46 -1.29
CA MET A 7 -12.28 9.02 0.05
C MET A 7 -13.45 8.69 0.98
N LYS A 8 -14.66 9.11 0.63
CA LYS A 8 -15.92 8.79 1.33
C LYS A 8 -16.80 7.83 0.52
N ARG A 9 -16.27 7.30 -0.59
CA ARG A 9 -17.00 6.41 -1.47
C ARG A 9 -16.93 4.98 -0.92
N ILE A 10 -18.11 4.39 -0.74
CA ILE A 10 -18.27 3.03 -0.24
C ILE A 10 -17.32 2.03 -0.94
N THR A 11 -16.56 1.26 -0.16
CA THR A 11 -15.59 0.28 -0.68
C THR A 11 -16.27 -1.04 -1.07
N ILE A 12 -15.58 -1.91 -1.81
CA ILE A 12 -16.12 -3.25 -2.16
C ILE A 12 -16.43 -4.07 -0.89
N ARG A 13 -15.66 -3.90 0.19
CA ARG A 13 -15.92 -4.58 1.47
C ARG A 13 -17.25 -4.14 2.07
N GLU A 14 -17.44 -2.83 2.22
CA GLU A 14 -18.68 -2.23 2.71
C GLU A 14 -19.89 -2.52 1.80
N ILE A 15 -19.70 -2.57 0.46
CA ILE A 15 -20.76 -2.99 -0.48
C ILE A 15 -21.21 -4.42 -0.16
N ARG A 16 -20.27 -5.35 0.12
CA ARG A 16 -20.60 -6.76 0.43
C ARG A 16 -21.25 -6.93 1.80
N GLU A 17 -21.04 -5.98 2.70
CA GLU A 17 -21.69 -5.89 4.01
C GLU A 17 -23.07 -5.21 3.94
N HIS A 18 -23.41 -4.52 2.85
CA HIS A 18 -24.68 -3.80 2.67
C HIS A 18 -25.85 -4.75 2.36
N ASP A 19 -26.98 -4.58 3.04
CA ASP A 19 -28.09 -5.56 2.99
C ASP A 19 -28.67 -5.75 1.59
N TRP A 20 -28.86 -4.66 0.83
CA TRP A 20 -29.29 -4.74 -0.58
C TRP A 20 -28.38 -5.64 -1.45
N PHE A 21 -27.07 -5.70 -1.18
CA PHE A 21 -26.15 -6.54 -1.94
C PHE A 21 -26.23 -8.03 -1.52
N LYS A 22 -26.72 -8.32 -0.32
CA LYS A 22 -26.90 -9.70 0.18
C LYS A 22 -28.19 -10.35 -0.33
N ILE A 23 -29.18 -9.56 -0.74
CA ILE A 23 -30.45 -10.07 -1.29
C ILE A 23 -30.16 -10.91 -2.54
N LEU A 24 -30.54 -12.19 -2.51
CA LEU A 24 -30.35 -13.16 -3.59
C LEU A 24 -28.90 -13.31 -4.08
N LEU A 25 -27.90 -12.95 -3.26
CA LEU A 25 -26.48 -13.03 -3.63
C LEU A 25 -26.06 -14.50 -3.87
N PRO A 26 -25.65 -14.88 -5.09
CA PRO A 26 -25.28 -16.26 -5.37
C PRO A 26 -24.10 -16.75 -4.54
N ARG A 27 -24.13 -18.03 -4.15
CA ARG A 27 -23.12 -18.67 -3.27
C ARG A 27 -21.67 -18.57 -3.77
N TYR A 28 -21.45 -18.39 -5.08
CA TYR A 28 -20.12 -18.21 -5.64
C TYR A 28 -19.57 -16.77 -5.52
N LEU A 29 -20.38 -15.80 -5.10
CA LEU A 29 -19.99 -14.40 -4.84
C LEU A 29 -19.94 -14.05 -3.35
N THR A 30 -20.54 -14.88 -2.48
CA THR A 30 -20.51 -14.69 -1.02
C THR A 30 -19.11 -14.96 -0.45
N VAL A 31 -18.37 -15.92 -1.02
CA VAL A 31 -16.98 -16.22 -0.64
C VAL A 31 -16.09 -15.02 -1.01
N PRO A 32 -15.37 -14.38 -0.05
CA PRO A 32 -14.37 -13.38 -0.39
C PRO A 32 -13.31 -14.01 -1.30
N PRO A 33 -12.95 -13.39 -2.43
CA PRO A 33 -11.77 -13.83 -3.15
C PRO A 33 -10.59 -13.78 -2.17
N PRO A 34 -9.76 -14.83 -2.11
CA PRO A 34 -8.47 -14.80 -1.45
C PRO A 34 -7.80 -13.44 -1.45
N ASP A 35 -7.49 -12.89 -0.28
CA ASP A 35 -6.60 -11.74 -0.22
C ASP A 35 -5.22 -12.21 -0.69
N SER A 36 -4.95 -11.98 -1.97
CA SER A 36 -3.83 -12.56 -2.70
C SER A 36 -2.47 -12.09 -2.19
N ALA A 37 -2.43 -11.10 -1.31
CA ALA A 37 -1.25 -10.67 -0.56
C ALA A 37 -1.06 -11.42 0.77
N GLN A 38 -2.14 -11.89 1.40
CA GLN A 38 -2.08 -12.62 2.68
C GLN A 38 -1.84 -14.12 2.47
N GLN A 39 -2.48 -14.75 1.47
CA GLN A 39 -2.33 -16.18 1.22
C GLN A 39 -0.89 -16.60 0.84
N VAL A 40 -0.11 -15.71 0.21
CA VAL A 40 1.29 -15.97 -0.14
C VAL A 40 2.19 -16.13 1.10
N LYS A 41 1.76 -15.65 2.28
CA LYS A 41 2.56 -15.67 3.52
C LYS A 41 2.18 -16.74 4.53
N LYS A 42 1.09 -17.48 4.32
CA LYS A 42 0.65 -18.53 5.24
C LYS A 42 0.16 -19.75 4.45
N VAL A 43 1.11 -20.58 4.03
CA VAL A 43 0.83 -21.97 3.66
C VAL A 43 0.29 -22.67 4.91
N ASP A 44 -0.84 -23.37 4.81
CA ASP A 44 -1.36 -24.14 5.94
C ASP A 44 -0.59 -25.47 6.01
N GLU A 45 0.33 -25.60 6.97
CA GLU A 45 1.17 -26.80 7.17
C GLU A 45 0.34 -28.07 7.45
N GLU A 46 -0.93 -27.93 7.80
CA GLU A 46 -1.84 -29.07 8.01
C GLU A 46 -2.46 -29.56 6.70
N THR A 47 -3.03 -28.66 5.88
CA THR A 47 -3.40 -28.99 4.49
C THR A 47 -2.18 -29.48 3.69
N LEU A 48 -1.00 -28.92 3.93
CA LEU A 48 0.24 -29.39 3.32
C LEU A 48 0.51 -30.86 3.70
N ARG A 49 0.47 -31.22 4.99
CA ARG A 49 0.64 -32.62 5.45
C ARG A 49 -0.35 -33.59 4.83
N GLU A 50 -1.61 -33.18 4.64
CA GLU A 50 -2.64 -34.01 4.03
C GLU A 50 -2.33 -34.29 2.55
N VAL A 51 -1.90 -33.29 1.78
CA VAL A 51 -1.45 -33.47 0.39
C VAL A 51 -0.17 -34.31 0.30
N LEU A 52 0.77 -34.19 1.25
CA LEU A 52 1.93 -35.09 1.33
C LEU A 52 1.51 -36.55 1.58
N GLY A 53 0.45 -36.76 2.36
CA GLY A 53 -0.17 -38.09 2.55
C GLY A 53 -0.74 -38.71 1.27
N MET A 54 -1.00 -37.90 0.24
CA MET A 54 -1.44 -38.36 -1.09
C MET A 54 -0.28 -38.72 -2.03
N GLY A 55 0.98 -38.64 -1.55
CA GLY A 55 2.17 -39.08 -2.29
C GLY A 55 2.91 -38.00 -3.08
N TYR A 56 2.58 -36.72 -2.89
CA TYR A 56 3.30 -35.60 -3.52
C TYR A 56 4.55 -35.18 -2.73
N ASP A 57 5.59 -34.68 -3.41
CA ASP A 57 6.80 -34.16 -2.74
C ASP A 57 6.59 -32.74 -2.16
N LYS A 58 7.10 -32.52 -0.95
CA LYS A 58 7.02 -31.24 -0.22
C LYS A 58 7.75 -30.12 -0.93
N ASN A 59 8.92 -30.40 -1.50
CA ASN A 59 9.74 -29.36 -2.12
C ASN A 59 9.07 -28.85 -3.39
N LEU A 60 8.67 -29.76 -4.29
CA LEU A 60 7.94 -29.45 -5.51
C LEU A 60 6.60 -28.76 -5.24
N LEU A 61 5.86 -29.17 -4.19
CA LEU A 61 4.58 -28.55 -3.83
C LEU A 61 4.76 -27.12 -3.31
N VAL A 62 5.67 -26.88 -2.36
CA VAL A 62 5.94 -25.54 -1.82
C VAL A 62 6.46 -24.61 -2.92
N GLU A 63 7.36 -25.10 -3.78
CA GLU A 63 7.86 -24.36 -4.94
C GLU A 63 6.74 -24.03 -5.94
N SER A 64 5.85 -24.99 -6.23
CA SER A 64 4.71 -24.79 -7.14
C SER A 64 3.71 -23.76 -6.58
N ILE A 65 3.43 -23.79 -5.27
CA ILE A 65 2.57 -22.80 -4.59
C ILE A 65 3.21 -21.41 -4.65
N GLN A 66 4.51 -21.29 -4.36
CA GLN A 66 5.23 -20.01 -4.42
C GLN A 66 5.29 -19.43 -5.84
N LYS A 67 5.51 -20.29 -6.85
CA LYS A 67 5.53 -19.92 -8.27
C LYS A 67 4.14 -19.79 -8.89
N ARG A 68 3.07 -20.09 -8.15
CA ARG A 68 1.66 -20.12 -8.62
C ARG A 68 1.45 -20.99 -9.87
N LEU A 69 2.15 -22.13 -9.94
CA LEU A 69 1.96 -23.12 -11.00
C LEU A 69 0.66 -23.89 -10.77
N GLN A 70 -0.09 -24.18 -11.84
CA GLN A 70 -1.31 -25.00 -11.78
C GLN A 70 -0.98 -26.46 -12.07
N ASN A 71 -0.49 -27.15 -11.04
CA ASN A 71 -0.15 -28.58 -11.06
C ASN A 71 -1.18 -29.37 -10.23
N GLU A 72 -1.35 -30.66 -10.48
CA GLU A 72 -2.30 -31.54 -9.74
C GLU A 72 -2.15 -31.42 -8.21
N ALA A 73 -0.91 -31.42 -7.72
CA ALA A 73 -0.59 -31.23 -6.30
C ALA A 73 -1.07 -29.87 -5.74
N THR A 74 -0.98 -28.79 -6.53
CA THR A 74 -1.48 -27.46 -6.12
C THR A 74 -3.00 -27.38 -6.18
N VAL A 75 -3.63 -28.04 -7.15
CA VAL A 75 -5.10 -28.13 -7.25
C VAL A 75 -5.64 -28.91 -6.06
N ALA A 76 -5.03 -30.05 -5.71
CA ALA A 76 -5.34 -30.80 -4.49
C ALA A 76 -5.18 -29.91 -3.23
N TYR A 77 -4.05 -29.20 -3.08
CA TYR A 77 -3.84 -28.27 -1.97
C TYR A 77 -4.92 -27.20 -1.87
N TYR A 78 -5.27 -26.52 -2.97
CA TYR A 78 -6.31 -25.48 -2.94
C TYR A 78 -7.72 -26.05 -2.72
N LEU A 79 -8.02 -27.26 -3.21
CA LEU A 79 -9.31 -27.94 -2.96
C LEU A 79 -9.46 -28.37 -1.50
N LEU A 80 -8.41 -28.94 -0.89
CA LEU A 80 -8.42 -29.28 0.55
C LEU A 80 -8.49 -28.02 1.42
N LEU A 81 -7.77 -26.95 1.05
CA LEU A 81 -7.83 -25.67 1.72
C LEU A 81 -9.25 -25.08 1.66
N ASP A 82 -9.89 -25.09 0.49
CA ASP A 82 -11.29 -24.65 0.32
C ASP A 82 -12.26 -25.54 1.11
N ASN A 83 -12.09 -26.86 1.11
CA ASN A 83 -12.90 -27.79 1.90
C ASN A 83 -12.78 -27.51 3.41
N ARG A 84 -11.57 -27.27 3.91
CA ARG A 84 -11.32 -26.92 5.31
C ARG A 84 -11.96 -25.58 5.70
N LEU A 85 -11.87 -24.58 4.82
CA LEU A 85 -12.53 -23.27 5.01
C LEU A 85 -14.07 -23.39 4.93
N ARG A 86 -14.62 -24.27 4.07
CA ARG A 86 -16.05 -24.61 4.04
C ARG A 86 -16.53 -25.40 5.25
N THR A 87 -15.68 -26.23 5.87
CA THR A 87 -16.05 -27.01 7.05
C THR A 87 -16.08 -26.14 8.30
N THR A 88 -15.23 -25.11 8.35
CA THR A 88 -15.21 -24.11 9.44
C THR A 88 -16.21 -22.96 9.24
N SER A 89 -16.59 -22.65 8.00
CA SER A 89 -17.68 -21.73 7.68
C SER A 89 -18.95 -22.52 7.32
N GLY A 90 -19.79 -22.80 8.31
CA GLY A 90 -20.94 -23.73 8.25
C GLY A 90 -22.04 -23.41 7.22
N TYR A 91 -21.71 -23.54 5.93
CA TYR A 91 -22.49 -23.05 4.80
C TYR A 91 -23.08 -24.18 3.92
N LEU A 92 -22.74 -25.43 4.25
CA LEU A 92 -23.25 -26.65 3.62
C LEU A 92 -23.77 -27.67 4.66
N GLY A 93 -23.97 -27.26 5.91
CA GLY A 93 -24.59 -28.07 6.97
C GLY A 93 -26.06 -27.76 7.24
N ALA A 94 -26.61 -26.68 6.64
CA ALA A 94 -28.03 -26.38 6.67
C ALA A 94 -28.68 -26.98 5.41
N GLU A 95 -29.38 -28.09 5.61
CA GLU A 95 -30.30 -28.68 4.62
C GLU A 95 -31.34 -27.64 4.20
N CYS A 96 -31.82 -27.71 2.96
CA CYS A 96 -32.75 -26.73 2.41
C CYS A 96 -34.12 -26.81 3.11
N GLN A 97 -34.39 -25.89 4.05
CA GLN A 97 -35.76 -25.56 4.38
C GLN A 97 -36.34 -24.72 3.24
N GLU A 98 -37.07 -25.38 2.34
CA GLU A 98 -37.85 -24.73 1.29
C GLU A 98 -38.82 -23.72 1.89
N ALA A 99 -39.11 -22.67 1.12
CA ALA A 99 -40.12 -21.70 1.51
C ALA A 99 -41.51 -22.35 1.56
N MET A 100 -42.14 -22.30 2.73
CA MET A 100 -43.60 -22.37 2.83
C MET A 100 -44.12 -21.14 3.56
N ASP A 101 -45.16 -20.55 2.98
CA ASP A 101 -45.77 -19.30 3.44
C ASP A 101 -46.36 -19.43 4.84
N SER A 102 -46.19 -18.39 5.66
CA SER A 102 -47.07 -18.11 6.79
C SER A 102 -47.11 -16.62 7.08
N SER A 103 -47.86 -15.90 6.25
CA SER A 103 -48.40 -14.60 6.63
C SER A 103 -49.32 -14.77 7.85
N PHE A 104 -49.12 -13.98 8.90
CA PHE A 104 -50.10 -13.00 9.42
C PHE A 104 -49.78 -12.52 10.87
N SER A 105 -49.39 -11.24 10.96
CA SER A 105 -49.78 -10.25 12.00
C SER A 105 -49.94 -10.64 13.48
N ASN A 106 -49.21 -9.94 14.36
CA ASN A 106 -49.82 -8.84 15.16
C ASN A 106 -48.83 -7.97 15.96
N ILE A 107 -48.99 -6.64 15.80
CA ILE A 107 -49.18 -5.61 16.86
C ILE A 107 -48.27 -5.74 18.11
N ALA A 108 -47.16 -5.00 18.24
CA ALA A 108 -46.99 -3.55 18.46
C ALA A 108 -47.21 -3.05 19.91
N SER A 109 -46.13 -2.54 20.52
CA SER A 109 -46.19 -1.54 21.60
C SER A 109 -45.02 -0.55 21.47
N TYR A 110 -45.41 0.71 21.33
CA TYR A 110 -44.65 1.95 21.36
C TYR A 110 -44.19 2.27 22.81
N GLU A 111 -43.13 3.09 23.00
CA GLU A 111 -43.17 4.34 23.79
C GLU A 111 -41.78 5.02 23.96
N THR A 112 -41.74 6.32 23.67
CA THR A 112 -40.72 7.34 24.00
C THR A 112 -41.50 8.67 23.98
N PRO A 113 -41.46 9.60 24.98
CA PRO A 113 -40.27 10.31 25.50
C PRO A 113 -40.34 10.53 27.06
N SER A 114 -39.75 11.51 27.78
CA SER A 114 -39.04 12.76 27.42
C SER A 114 -38.12 13.34 28.52
N SER A 115 -37.14 14.13 28.04
CA SER A 115 -36.44 15.30 28.63
C SER A 115 -36.68 15.77 30.08
N ALA A 116 -35.59 16.04 30.81
CA ALA A 116 -35.53 17.02 31.91
C ALA A 116 -34.14 17.70 32.04
N ARG A 117 -34.11 18.94 32.54
CA ARG A 117 -32.96 19.88 32.54
C ARG A 117 -32.05 19.76 33.77
N GLY A 118 -30.79 20.19 33.67
CA GLY A 118 -29.93 20.48 34.84
C GLY A 118 -28.67 21.28 34.47
N ASN A 119 -28.64 22.58 34.81
CA ASN A 119 -27.57 23.52 34.45
C ASN A 119 -26.80 23.95 35.72
N ARG A 120 -25.45 23.98 35.72
CA ARG A 120 -24.66 24.77 36.70
C ARG A 120 -23.25 25.10 36.17
N GLN A 121 -22.84 26.36 36.31
CA GLN A 121 -21.56 26.90 35.81
C GLN A 121 -20.56 27.19 36.94
N GLN A 122 -19.26 27.08 36.58
CA GLN A 122 -18.08 27.89 36.98
C GLN A 122 -17.76 28.25 38.45
N ILE A 123 -16.45 28.23 38.79
CA ILE A 123 -15.61 29.36 39.25
C ILE A 123 -14.11 28.94 39.21
N PHE A 124 -13.17 29.86 39.48
CA PHE A 124 -11.81 29.98 38.92
C PHE A 124 -10.68 30.10 40.01
N MET A 125 -9.41 30.28 39.59
CA MET A 125 -8.13 30.36 40.36
C MET A 125 -7.51 28.99 40.75
N GLU A 126 -6.19 28.75 40.76
CA GLU A 126 -5.00 29.53 40.34
C GLU A 126 -3.81 28.55 40.02
N SER A 127 -2.68 29.03 39.49
CA SER A 127 -1.46 28.22 39.24
C SER A 127 -0.26 28.81 40.00
N PRO A 128 0.72 28.00 40.44
CA PRO A 128 1.98 27.95 39.66
C PRO A 128 2.78 26.61 39.73
N VAL A 129 3.95 26.62 39.08
CA VAL A 129 5.09 25.67 39.17
C VAL A 129 5.00 24.36 38.35
N GLY A 130 5.41 24.48 37.08
CA GLY A 130 6.83 24.19 36.81
C GLY A 130 7.28 22.74 36.57
N LEU A 131 6.40 21.81 36.18
CA LEU A 131 6.81 20.53 35.59
C LEU A 131 6.15 20.34 34.22
N ARG A 132 6.81 20.77 33.14
CA ARG A 132 6.45 20.33 31.79
C ARG A 132 6.90 18.88 31.62
N PRO A 133 6.00 17.90 31.40
CA PRO A 133 6.42 16.65 30.80
C PRO A 133 6.97 16.98 29.41
N HIS A 134 8.17 16.52 29.11
CA HIS A 134 8.73 16.63 27.76
C HIS A 134 8.00 15.64 26.85
N LEU A 135 6.75 15.96 26.49
CA LEU A 135 5.95 15.18 25.55
C LEU A 135 6.81 14.91 24.31
N PRO A 136 7.04 13.64 23.92
CA PRO A 136 7.78 13.36 22.71
C PRO A 136 6.99 13.97 21.55
N ALA A 137 7.59 14.92 20.85
CA ALA A 137 6.93 15.62 19.76
C ALA A 137 6.45 14.58 18.73
N GLU A 138 5.13 14.43 18.62
CA GLU A 138 4.51 13.46 17.72
C GLU A 138 5.02 13.71 16.29
N ARG A 139 5.87 12.80 15.79
CA ARG A 139 6.44 12.90 14.45
C ARG A 139 5.34 12.58 13.44
N LYS A 140 4.64 13.62 13.01
CA LYS A 140 3.62 13.55 11.97
C LYS A 140 4.30 13.28 10.63
N TRP A 141 4.03 12.12 10.06
CA TRP A 141 4.46 11.77 8.71
C TRP A 141 3.73 12.64 7.68
N ALA A 142 4.44 13.06 6.64
CA ALA A 142 3.89 13.75 5.49
C ALA A 142 4.26 12.98 4.22
N LEU A 143 3.39 13.06 3.21
CA LEU A 143 3.73 12.65 1.85
C LEU A 143 4.55 13.76 1.20
N GLY A 144 5.62 13.41 0.49
CA GLY A 144 6.40 14.33 -0.34
C GLY A 144 6.89 15.60 0.37
N LEU A 145 7.04 16.67 -0.41
CA LEU A 145 7.43 18.01 0.07
C LEU A 145 6.40 19.03 -0.35
N GLN A 146 5.98 19.90 0.57
CA GLN A 146 5.06 20.98 0.27
C GLN A 146 5.81 22.30 0.09
N SER A 147 5.45 23.02 -0.99
CA SER A 147 6.02 24.30 -1.36
C SER A 147 4.92 25.32 -1.65
N ARG A 148 5.21 26.60 -1.41
CA ARG A 148 4.36 27.73 -1.84
C ARG A 148 4.93 28.50 -3.03
N ALA A 149 6.12 28.14 -3.50
CA ALA A 149 6.77 28.79 -4.63
C ALA A 149 6.03 28.52 -5.94
N HIS A 150 6.32 29.30 -6.99
CA HIS A 150 5.69 29.11 -8.28
C HIS A 150 6.19 27.79 -8.92
N PRO A 151 5.35 27.00 -9.63
CA PRO A 151 5.76 25.69 -10.18
C PRO A 151 7.02 25.73 -11.06
N LYS A 152 7.24 26.85 -11.76
CA LYS A 152 8.46 27.08 -12.55
C LYS A 152 9.73 27.17 -11.68
N GLU A 153 9.63 27.79 -10.51
CA GLU A 153 10.74 27.93 -9.55
C GLU A 153 11.04 26.59 -8.90
N ILE A 154 10.00 25.90 -8.40
CA ILE A 154 10.11 24.54 -7.84
C ILE A 154 10.80 23.61 -8.82
N MET A 155 10.32 23.54 -10.07
CA MET A 155 10.92 22.67 -11.09
C MET A 155 12.36 23.10 -11.45
N SER A 156 12.71 24.38 -11.32
CA SER A 156 14.08 24.85 -11.54
C SER A 156 15.02 24.42 -10.42
N GLU A 157 14.61 24.50 -9.15
CA GLU A 157 15.40 24.00 -8.01
C GLU A 157 15.52 22.48 -8.04
N VAL A 158 14.45 21.76 -8.38
CA VAL A 158 14.48 20.30 -8.60
C VAL A 158 15.52 19.94 -9.65
N LEU A 159 15.53 20.60 -10.81
CA LEU A 159 16.48 20.31 -11.89
C LEU A 159 17.93 20.60 -11.49
N LYS A 160 18.19 21.68 -10.73
CA LYS A 160 19.53 21.96 -10.15
C LYS A 160 19.96 20.86 -9.18
N ALA A 161 19.11 20.47 -8.23
CA ALA A 161 19.42 19.44 -7.26
C ALA A 161 19.67 18.06 -7.91
N LEU A 162 18.94 17.72 -8.99
CA LEU A 162 19.21 16.52 -9.79
C LEU A 162 20.57 16.60 -10.50
N GLN A 163 20.93 17.77 -11.03
CA GLN A 163 22.23 18.00 -11.67
C GLN A 163 23.39 17.88 -10.66
N GLU A 164 23.29 18.51 -9.49
CA GLU A 164 24.30 18.44 -8.42
C GLU A 164 24.51 17.00 -7.90
N LEU A 165 23.49 16.14 -7.98
CA LEU A 165 23.55 14.73 -7.56
C LEU A 165 23.90 13.74 -8.69
N ASN A 166 24.24 14.24 -9.88
CA ASN A 166 24.51 13.44 -11.09
C ASN A 166 23.37 12.45 -11.43
N VAL A 167 22.11 12.85 -11.18
CA VAL A 167 20.93 12.09 -11.60
C VAL A 167 20.68 12.37 -13.09
N TYR A 168 20.38 11.33 -13.87
CA TYR A 168 19.91 11.50 -15.25
C TYR A 168 18.39 11.46 -15.29
N TRP A 169 17.74 12.40 -16.00
CA TRP A 169 16.28 12.45 -16.08
C TRP A 169 15.76 12.54 -17.51
N LYS A 170 14.55 12.00 -17.72
CA LYS A 170 13.75 12.16 -18.93
C LYS A 170 12.44 12.84 -18.56
N LYS A 171 12.14 13.96 -19.22
CA LYS A 171 10.85 14.64 -19.12
C LYS A 171 9.76 13.80 -19.78
N ILE A 172 8.67 13.54 -19.06
CA ILE A 172 7.48 12.84 -19.57
C ILE A 172 6.31 13.83 -19.71
N GLY A 173 6.21 14.82 -18.82
CA GLY A 173 5.23 15.90 -18.89
C GLY A 173 5.83 17.22 -18.39
N HIS A 174 5.02 18.28 -18.28
CA HIS A 174 5.50 19.58 -17.76
C HIS A 174 5.98 19.49 -16.29
N TYR A 175 5.39 18.57 -15.53
CA TYR A 175 5.60 18.39 -14.09
C TYR A 175 5.88 16.92 -13.72
N ASN A 176 6.23 16.08 -14.71
CA ASN A 176 6.53 14.65 -14.54
C ASN A 176 7.89 14.34 -15.18
N MET A 177 8.78 13.70 -14.42
CA MET A 177 10.10 13.26 -14.88
C MET A 177 10.44 11.87 -14.36
N LYS A 178 11.00 11.02 -15.22
CA LYS A 178 11.56 9.72 -14.82
C LYS A 178 13.07 9.84 -14.71
N CYS A 179 13.60 9.43 -13.57
CA CYS A 179 14.97 9.63 -13.14
C CYS A 179 15.71 8.29 -13.00
N ARG A 180 16.99 8.30 -13.33
CA ARG A 180 17.95 7.20 -13.21
C ARG A 180 19.16 7.71 -12.43
N TRP A 181 19.53 6.99 -11.39
CA TRP A 181 20.73 7.29 -10.59
C TRP A 181 21.44 6.01 -10.20
N SER A 182 22.77 6.07 -10.09
CA SER A 182 23.62 4.96 -9.68
C SER A 182 24.84 5.54 -8.95
N PRO A 183 25.08 5.17 -7.68
CA PRO A 183 26.24 5.65 -6.94
C PRO A 183 27.51 5.10 -7.58
N GLY A 184 28.41 5.98 -8.02
CA GLY A 184 29.70 5.58 -8.60
C GLY A 184 29.94 5.96 -10.06
N PHE A 185 29.05 6.71 -10.72
CA PHE A 185 29.42 7.40 -11.97
C PHE A 185 30.17 8.70 -11.64
N PRO A 186 31.51 8.78 -11.75
CA PRO A 186 32.15 10.07 -11.95
C PRO A 186 31.68 10.62 -13.30
N ALA A 187 31.38 11.91 -13.37
CA ALA A 187 31.17 12.57 -14.65
C ALA A 187 32.45 12.38 -15.49
N GLN A 188 32.35 11.65 -16.61
CA GLN A 188 33.48 11.46 -17.52
C GLN A 188 33.87 12.80 -18.16
N ILE A 189 34.83 13.46 -17.53
CA ILE A 189 35.62 14.49 -18.17
C ILE A 189 36.41 13.80 -19.28
N HIS A 190 36.15 14.18 -20.53
CA HIS A 190 36.95 13.75 -21.67
C HIS A 190 38.42 14.13 -21.44
N ASN A 191 39.32 13.14 -21.30
CA ASN A 191 40.65 13.21 -21.92
C ASN A 191 41.38 11.85 -21.94
N ASN A 192 41.63 11.38 -23.16
CA ASN A 192 42.63 10.44 -23.69
C ASN A 192 43.33 9.38 -22.81
N HIS A 193 43.27 8.14 -23.35
CA HIS A 193 44.33 7.12 -23.39
C HIS A 193 45.11 6.80 -22.10
N ASN A 194 44.78 5.65 -21.50
CA ASN A 194 45.72 4.52 -21.61
C ASN A 194 45.07 3.15 -21.43
N PHE A 195 45.69 2.14 -22.05
CA PHE A 195 45.28 0.74 -21.97
C PHE A 195 45.54 0.16 -20.57
N SER A 196 44.52 -0.42 -19.95
CA SER A 196 44.69 -1.54 -19.01
C SER A 196 43.43 -2.40 -19.03
N ALA A 197 43.58 -3.70 -19.29
CA ALA A 197 42.48 -4.63 -19.45
C ALA A 197 42.32 -5.50 -18.20
N GLY A 198 41.08 -5.62 -17.67
CA GLY A 198 40.77 -6.68 -16.69
C GLY A 198 39.75 -6.40 -15.59
N SER A 199 38.53 -5.92 -15.88
CA SER A 199 37.41 -5.95 -14.90
C SER A 199 35.99 -5.78 -15.49
N ILE A 200 35.77 -6.10 -16.77
CA ILE A 200 34.57 -5.65 -17.51
C ILE A 200 33.25 -6.30 -17.02
N GLU A 201 33.27 -7.53 -16.53
CA GLU A 201 32.02 -8.24 -16.19
C GLU A 201 31.46 -7.90 -14.80
N THR A 202 32.33 -7.78 -13.78
CA THR A 202 31.93 -7.54 -12.40
C THR A 202 31.34 -6.14 -12.19
N ASP A 203 31.89 -5.12 -12.86
CA ASP A 203 31.40 -3.75 -12.76
C ASP A 203 29.97 -3.60 -13.31
N SER A 204 29.68 -4.30 -14.43
CA SER A 204 28.35 -4.33 -15.05
C SER A 204 27.25 -4.90 -14.15
N LEU A 205 27.60 -5.75 -13.18
CA LEU A 205 26.67 -6.32 -12.21
C LEU A 205 26.50 -5.39 -11.02
N SER A 206 27.59 -4.83 -10.49
CA SER A 206 27.55 -3.80 -9.44
C SER A 206 26.73 -2.58 -9.86
N GLU A 207 26.92 -2.06 -11.09
CA GLU A 207 26.08 -0.98 -11.64
C GLU A 207 24.60 -1.35 -11.67
N ARG A 208 24.25 -2.58 -12.06
CA ARG A 208 22.85 -3.04 -12.13
C ARG A 208 22.24 -3.25 -10.75
N LEU A 209 23.03 -3.64 -9.76
CA LEU A 209 22.60 -3.84 -8.37
C LEU A 209 22.45 -2.52 -7.61
N SER A 210 23.26 -1.50 -7.92
CA SER A 210 23.18 -0.17 -7.33
C SER A 210 22.22 0.79 -8.06
N LEU A 211 21.72 0.40 -9.23
CA LEU A 211 20.85 1.21 -10.08
C LEU A 211 19.49 1.51 -9.44
N ILE A 212 19.17 2.80 -9.33
CA ILE A 212 17.87 3.31 -8.92
C ILE A 212 17.14 3.89 -10.13
N LYS A 213 15.85 3.57 -10.24
CA LYS A 213 14.90 4.26 -11.11
C LYS A 213 13.76 4.79 -10.26
N PHE A 214 13.43 6.07 -10.42
CA PHE A 214 12.37 6.72 -9.68
C PHE A 214 11.64 7.75 -10.54
N GLU A 215 10.47 8.18 -10.09
CA GLU A 215 9.62 9.15 -10.76
C GLU A 215 9.43 10.35 -9.85
N ILE A 216 9.50 11.55 -10.42
CA ILE A 216 9.25 12.81 -9.73
C ILE A 216 8.00 13.44 -10.35
N GLN A 217 7.04 13.79 -9.51
CA GLN A 217 5.79 14.41 -9.92
C GLN A 217 5.48 15.59 -9.01
N LEU A 218 5.21 16.76 -9.62
CA LEU A 218 4.65 17.90 -8.91
C LEU A 218 3.12 17.89 -9.04
N TYR A 219 2.41 17.95 -7.92
CA TYR A 219 0.95 18.03 -7.85
C TYR A 219 0.53 19.39 -7.30
N LYS A 220 -0.66 19.87 -7.71
CA LYS A 220 -1.32 21.02 -7.07
C LYS A 220 -2.24 20.52 -5.96
N THR A 221 -2.12 21.10 -4.77
CA THR A 221 -3.00 20.82 -3.62
C THR A 221 -4.15 21.83 -3.55
N ARG A 222 -5.12 21.60 -2.63
CA ARG A 222 -6.28 22.49 -2.46
C ARG A 222 -5.95 23.87 -1.91
N ASP A 223 -4.81 24.02 -1.23
CA ASP A 223 -4.42 25.25 -0.51
C ASP A 223 -3.58 26.21 -1.38
N GLU A 224 -3.64 26.10 -2.72
CA GLU A 224 -2.70 26.74 -3.67
C GLU A 224 -1.21 26.40 -3.44
N LYS A 225 -0.92 25.38 -2.62
CA LYS A 225 0.44 24.82 -2.43
C LYS A 225 0.71 23.73 -3.46
N TYR A 226 1.97 23.53 -3.78
CA TYR A 226 2.42 22.42 -4.62
C TYR A 226 3.06 21.32 -3.77
N LEU A 227 2.89 20.07 -4.21
CA LEU A 227 3.41 18.88 -3.56
C LEU A 227 4.38 18.18 -4.50
N LEU A 228 5.66 18.11 -4.16
CA LEU A 228 6.65 17.32 -4.88
C LEU A 228 6.68 15.90 -4.30
N ASP A 229 6.37 14.91 -5.13
CA ASP A 229 6.41 13.50 -4.79
C ASP A 229 7.58 12.79 -5.47
N LEU A 230 8.19 11.82 -4.78
CA LEU A 230 9.33 11.03 -5.23
C LEU A 230 9.00 9.54 -5.08
N GLN A 231 8.64 8.88 -6.18
CA GLN A 231 8.21 7.50 -6.19
C GLN A 231 9.31 6.57 -6.70
N ARG A 232 9.80 5.65 -5.86
CA ARG A 232 10.73 4.58 -6.29
C ARG A 232 10.01 3.64 -7.27
N VAL A 233 10.58 3.47 -8.46
CA VAL A 233 10.09 2.54 -9.49
C VAL A 233 10.88 1.24 -9.47
N SER A 234 12.20 1.30 -9.27
CA SER A 234 13.09 0.14 -9.20
C SER A 234 14.40 0.47 -8.47
N GLY A 235 15.12 -0.56 -8.03
CA GLY A 235 16.39 -0.45 -7.31
C GLY A 235 16.28 -0.57 -5.79
N PRO A 236 17.43 -0.64 -5.08
CA PRO A 236 17.48 -0.83 -3.62
C PRO A 236 16.78 0.27 -2.84
N GLN A 237 16.06 -0.10 -1.77
CA GLN A 237 15.25 0.87 -1.02
C GLN A 237 16.07 1.78 -0.11
N LEU A 238 17.15 1.29 0.50
CA LEU A 238 18.01 2.12 1.37
C LEU A 238 18.72 3.19 0.56
N LEU A 239 19.40 2.81 -0.54
CA LEU A 239 20.04 3.77 -1.45
C LEU A 239 19.08 4.82 -2.01
N PHE A 240 17.79 4.48 -2.19
CA PHE A 240 16.77 5.46 -2.59
C PHE A 240 16.42 6.44 -1.47
N LEU A 241 16.38 5.99 -0.21
CA LEU A 241 16.20 6.88 0.93
C LEU A 241 17.42 7.79 1.14
N ASP A 242 18.64 7.28 0.94
CA ASP A 242 19.88 8.05 0.99
C ASP A 242 19.91 9.12 -0.12
N LEU A 243 19.53 8.75 -1.35
CA LEU A 243 19.37 9.69 -2.46
C LEU A 243 18.31 10.75 -2.17
N CYS A 244 17.16 10.36 -1.61
CA CYS A 244 16.12 11.31 -1.19
C CYS A 244 16.65 12.26 -0.11
N ALA A 245 17.38 11.78 0.90
CA ALA A 245 17.97 12.64 1.92
C ALA A 245 18.98 13.65 1.32
N ALA A 246 19.85 13.19 0.41
CA ALA A 246 20.77 14.07 -0.30
C ALA A 246 20.04 15.11 -1.17
N PHE A 247 18.99 14.69 -1.88
CA PHE A 247 18.14 15.58 -2.68
C PHE A 247 17.44 16.64 -1.82
N LEU A 248 16.96 16.28 -0.63
CA LEU A 248 16.40 17.23 0.34
C LEU A 248 17.43 18.25 0.81
N THR A 249 18.68 17.85 1.04
CA THR A 249 19.73 18.82 1.44
C THR A 249 20.12 19.79 0.33
N GLN A 250 19.91 19.45 -0.94
CA GLN A 250 20.22 20.33 -2.09
C GLN A 250 19.06 21.23 -2.53
N LEU A 251 17.83 20.98 -2.07
CA LEU A 251 16.70 21.88 -2.30
C LEU A 251 16.82 23.12 -1.39
N ARG A 252 17.39 24.20 -1.93
CA ARG A 252 17.78 25.37 -1.12
C ARG A 252 16.59 26.24 -0.67
N VAL A 253 15.46 26.21 -1.37
CA VAL A 253 14.17 26.82 -0.96
C VAL A 253 12.97 26.06 -1.57
N LEU A 254 11.92 25.81 -0.77
CA LEU A 254 10.57 25.41 -1.19
C LEU A 254 9.51 26.16 -0.35
#